data_AF-A0A2N9W4F0-F1
#
_entry.id   AF-A0A2N9W4F0-F1
#
_cell.length_a   1.000
_cell.length_b   1.000
_cell.length_c   1.000
_cell.angle_alpha   90.00
_cell.angle_beta   90.00
_cell.angle_gamma   90.00
#
_symmetry.space_group_name_H-M   'P 1'
#
loop_
_entity.id
_entity.type
_entity.pdbx_description
1 polymer ?
#
loop_
_entity_poly.entity_id
_entity_poly.type
_entity_poly.pdbx_seq_one_letter_code
_entity_poly.pdbx_strand_id
1 'polypeptide(L)'
;MTQIKLTREWQKIHQNICLKYNANGTENDAAALIVFLREQHAKQAEFLPFTEWPSPNGHRTLIENGEIRQKLGQFIGQLAASHWWNHDVLAANLNRKIPAPASFPAV
;
A
#
# COMPACT_ATOMS: atom_id res chain seq x y z
N MET A 1 -20.30 -6.15 -1.47
CA MET A 1 -19.93 -5.06 -2.42
C MET A 1 -20.55 -3.71 -2.10
N THR A 2 -21.75 -3.63 -1.51
CA THR A 2 -22.42 -2.35 -1.19
C THR A 2 -21.70 -1.52 -0.11
N GLN A 3 -21.06 -2.16 0.87
CA GLN A 3 -20.39 -1.45 1.98
C GLN A 3 -19.13 -0.69 1.56
N ILE A 4 -18.32 -1.23 0.63
CA ILE A 4 -17.12 -0.53 0.17
C ILE A 4 -17.45 0.79 -0.54
N LYS A 5 -18.60 0.85 -1.23
CA LYS A 5 -19.02 2.03 -1.98
C LYS A 5 -19.37 3.24 -1.10
N LEU A 6 -19.60 2.99 0.19
CA LEU A 6 -19.88 4.02 1.20
C LEU A 6 -18.60 4.60 1.80
N THR A 7 -17.44 3.98 1.57
CA THR A 7 -16.16 4.49 2.08
C THR A 7 -15.75 5.76 1.34
N ARG A 8 -15.08 6.68 2.05
CA ARG A 8 -14.56 7.92 1.46
C ARG A 8 -13.52 7.64 0.37
N GLU A 9 -12.69 6.62 0.60
CA GLU A 9 -11.68 6.14 -0.34
C GLU A 9 -12.31 5.72 -1.66
N TRP A 10 -13.37 4.89 -1.61
CA TRP A 10 -14.09 4.49 -2.81
C TRP A 10 -14.67 5.70 -3.54
N GLN A 11 -15.39 6.57 -2.83
CA GLN A 11 -16.07 7.72 -3.44
C GLN A 11 -15.09 8.62 -4.19
N LYS A 12 -13.92 8.88 -3.60
CA LYS A 12 -12.85 9.66 -4.23
C LYS A 12 -12.31 8.99 -5.50
N ILE A 13 -11.98 7.69 -5.44
CA ILE A 13 -11.45 6.96 -6.59
C ILE A 13 -12.48 6.90 -7.72
N HIS A 14 -13.72 6.56 -7.38
CA HIS A 14 -14.82 6.46 -8.35
C HIS A 14 -15.09 7.81 -9.02
N GLN A 15 -15.13 8.91 -8.26
CA GLN A 15 -15.28 10.25 -8.82
C GLN A 15 -14.15 10.59 -9.81
N ASN A 16 -12.89 10.30 -9.45
CA ASN A 16 -11.74 10.53 -10.33
C ASN A 16 -11.82 9.72 -11.63
N ILE A 17 -12.29 8.46 -11.56
CA ILE A 17 -12.49 7.61 -12.73
C ILE A 17 -13.58 8.20 -13.62
N CYS A 18 -14.74 8.56 -13.08
CA CYS A 18 -15.83 9.15 -13.86
C CYS A 18 -15.38 10.43 -14.58
N LEU A 19 -14.64 11.31 -13.88
CA LEU A 19 -14.10 12.53 -14.48
C LEU A 19 -13.12 12.25 -15.61
N LYS A 20 -12.27 11.23 -15.45
CA LYS A 20 -11.25 10.87 -16.44
C LYS A 20 -11.85 10.32 -17.74
N TYR A 21 -12.95 9.58 -17.66
CA TYR A 21 -13.56 8.90 -18.81
C TYR A 21 -14.83 9.57 -19.34
N ASN A 22 -15.28 10.67 -18.72
CA ASN A 22 -16.43 11.48 -19.15
C ASN A 22 -17.70 10.67 -19.43
N ALA A 23 -17.90 9.59 -18.67
CA ALA A 23 -19.00 8.63 -18.79
C ALA A 23 -19.50 8.24 -17.40
N ASN A 24 -20.75 7.80 -17.29
CA ASN A 24 -21.35 7.25 -16.08
C ASN A 24 -21.81 5.81 -16.38
N GLY A 25 -21.40 4.82 -15.58
CA GLY A 25 -21.82 3.43 -15.82
C GLY A 25 -21.07 2.37 -15.00
N THR A 26 -21.44 1.11 -15.21
CA THR A 26 -20.87 -0.08 -14.54
C THR A 26 -19.41 -0.36 -14.90
N GLU A 27 -18.95 0.09 -16.07
CA GLU A 27 -17.54 0.00 -16.46
C GLU A 27 -16.63 0.85 -15.55
N ASN A 28 -17.12 2.00 -15.09
CA ASN A 28 -16.41 2.84 -14.12
C ASN A 28 -16.33 2.19 -12.74
N ASP A 29 -17.37 1.45 -12.33
CA ASP A 29 -17.34 0.68 -11.07
C ASP A 29 -16.22 -0.37 -11.10
N ALA A 30 -16.07 -1.08 -12.22
CA ALA A 30 -15.02 -2.09 -12.37
C ALA A 30 -13.63 -1.44 -12.36
N ALA A 31 -13.43 -0.36 -13.10
CA ALA A 31 -12.17 0.37 -13.12
C ALA A 31 -11.83 0.99 -11.74
N ALA A 32 -12.82 1.59 -11.06
CA ALA A 32 -12.67 2.13 -9.72
C ALA A 32 -12.35 1.03 -8.70
N LEU A 33 -12.97 -0.15 -8.83
CA LEU A 33 -12.68 -1.29 -7.96
C LEU A 33 -11.24 -1.78 -8.12
N ILE A 34 -10.71 -1.84 -9.34
CA ILE A 34 -9.32 -2.23 -9.56
C ILE A 34 -8.36 -1.25 -8.88
N VAL A 35 -8.59 0.06 -9.05
CA VAL A 35 -7.76 1.08 -8.40
C VAL A 35 -7.89 1.01 -6.87
N PHE A 36 -9.12 0.88 -6.36
CA PHE A 36 -9.37 0.73 -4.93
C PHE A 36 -8.63 -0.47 -4.34
N LEU A 37 -8.72 -1.65 -4.96
CA LEU A 37 -8.04 -2.86 -4.49
C LEU A 37 -6.51 -2.69 -4.51
N ARG A 38 -5.96 -2.01 -5.52
CA ARG A 38 -4.53 -1.71 -5.59
C ARG A 38 -4.08 -0.79 -4.46
N GLU A 39 -4.86 0.25 -4.16
CA GLU A 39 -4.57 1.13 -3.02
C GLU A 39 -4.70 0.41 -1.68
N GLN A 40 -5.73 -0.41 -1.50
CA GLN A 40 -5.89 -1.21 -0.27
C GLN A 40 -4.79 -2.25 -0.11
N HIS A 41 -4.35 -2.88 -1.20
CA HIS A 41 -3.22 -3.81 -1.19
C HIS A 41 -1.94 -3.13 -0.69
N ALA A 42 -1.62 -1.95 -1.22
CA ALA A 42 -0.47 -1.18 -0.78
C ALA A 42 -0.55 -0.78 0.71
N LYS A 43 -1.71 -0.28 1.15
CA LYS A 43 -1.95 0.04 2.56
C LYS A 43 -1.79 -1.19 3.45
N GLN A 44 -2.40 -2.31 3.07
CA GLN A 44 -2.29 -3.53 3.85
C GLN A 44 -0.85 -4.04 3.91
N ALA A 45 -0.10 -3.96 2.81
CA ALA A 45 1.31 -4.33 2.78
C ALA A 45 2.15 -3.44 3.72
N GLU A 46 1.85 -2.15 3.83
CA GLU A 46 2.48 -1.23 4.78
C GLU A 46 2.24 -1.63 6.24
N PHE A 47 1.01 -2.03 6.57
CA PHE A 47 0.61 -2.37 7.94
C PHE A 47 0.96 -3.80 8.35
N LEU A 48 1.11 -4.72 7.40
CA LEU A 48 1.33 -6.13 7.67
C LEU A 48 2.55 -6.40 8.60
N PRO A 49 3.72 -5.75 8.44
CA PRO A 49 4.84 -5.93 9.35
C PRO A 49 4.51 -5.63 10.81
N PHE A 50 3.61 -4.68 11.06
CA PHE A 50 3.19 -4.22 12.40
C PHE A 50 2.01 -5.01 12.98
N THR A 51 1.41 -5.90 12.19
CA THR A 51 0.31 -6.72 12.68
C THR A 51 0.85 -7.74 13.67
N GLU A 52 0.16 -7.86 14.80
CA GLU A 52 0.52 -8.77 15.88
C GLU A 52 -0.45 -9.96 15.93
N TRP A 53 0.09 -11.17 16.00
CA TRP A 53 -0.68 -12.41 16.14
C TRP A 53 -0.37 -13.07 17.48
N PRO A 54 -1.37 -13.65 18.16
CA PRO A 54 -1.16 -14.40 19.38
C PRO A 54 -0.30 -15.63 19.10
N SER A 55 0.61 -15.94 20.02
CA SER A 55 1.48 -17.11 20.00
C SER A 55 1.66 -17.65 21.43
N PRO A 56 2.19 -18.87 21.61
CA PRO A 56 2.42 -19.43 22.93
C PRO A 56 3.29 -18.56 23.86
N ASN A 57 4.16 -17.71 23.30
CA ASN A 57 5.10 -16.87 24.05
C ASN A 57 4.71 -15.38 24.06
N GLY A 58 3.43 -15.06 23.82
CA GLY A 58 2.95 -13.68 23.65
C GLY A 58 2.65 -13.36 22.19
N HIS A 59 2.84 -12.11 21.77
CA HIS A 59 2.54 -11.69 20.41
C HIS A 59 3.73 -11.88 19.46
N ARG A 60 3.46 -12.23 18.21
CA ARG A 60 4.45 -12.30 17.12
C ARG A 60 4.08 -11.34 16.01
N THR A 61 5.10 -10.80 15.34
CA THR A 61 4.97 -9.99 14.13
C THR A 61 5.67 -10.70 12.98
N LEU A 62 5.41 -10.28 11.74
CA LEU A 62 6.04 -10.87 10.56
C LEU A 62 7.56 -10.60 10.52
N ILE A 63 7.98 -9.42 10.98
CA ILE A 63 9.38 -9.01 11.08
C ILE A 63 9.71 -8.83 12.55
N GLU A 64 10.44 -9.75 13.17
CA GLU A 64 10.69 -9.73 14.62
C GLU A 64 11.52 -8.51 15.06
N ASN A 65 12.55 -8.18 14.29
CA ASN A 65 13.41 -7.03 14.59
C ASN A 65 12.63 -5.72 14.43
N GLY A 66 12.42 -5.03 15.56
CA GLY A 66 11.64 -3.79 15.62
C GLY A 66 12.23 -2.63 14.81
N GLU A 67 13.56 -2.50 14.74
CA GLU A 67 14.22 -1.44 13.96
C GLU A 67 13.98 -1.66 12.47
N ILE A 68 14.16 -2.90 11.99
CA ILE A 68 13.90 -3.28 10.59
C ILE A 68 12.43 -3.06 10.24
N ARG A 69 11.52 -3.50 11.12
CA ARG A 69 10.07 -3.36 10.94
C ARG A 69 9.67 -1.90 10.78
N GLN A 70 10.14 -1.02 11.67
CA GLN A 70 9.86 0.42 11.60
C GLN A 70 10.44 1.07 10.34
N LYS A 71 11.69 0.73 9.98
CA LYS A 71 12.35 1.32 8.79
C LYS A 71 11.74 0.86 7.47
N LEU A 72 11.35 -0.40 7.37
CA LEU A 72 10.89 -0.99 6.11
C LEU A 72 9.38 -0.97 5.93
N GLY A 73 8.56 -0.84 6.98
CA GLY A 73 7.09 -0.91 6.86
C GLY A 73 6.53 0.05 5.80
N GLN A 74 6.87 1.34 5.90
CA GLN A 74 6.47 2.34 4.91
C GLN A 74 6.97 2.00 3.49
N PHE A 75 8.22 1.52 3.39
CA PHE A 75 8.81 1.16 2.11
C PHE A 75 8.12 -0.06 1.47
N ILE A 76 7.72 -1.06 2.26
CA ILE A 76 6.96 -2.22 1.78
C ILE A 76 5.63 -1.77 1.18
N GLY A 77 4.94 -0.82 1.81
CA GLY A 77 3.74 -0.18 1.26
C GLY A 77 3.97 0.51 -0.08
N GLN A 78 5.04 1.33 -0.17
CA GLN A 78 5.41 2.01 -1.41
C GLN A 78 5.80 1.03 -2.51
N LEU A 79 6.52 -0.05 -2.18
CA LEU A 79 6.89 -1.09 -3.11
C LEU A 79 5.64 -1.80 -3.66
N ALA A 80 4.69 -2.17 -2.80
CA ALA A 80 3.43 -2.76 -3.21
C ALA A 80 2.59 -1.81 -4.09
N ALA A 81 2.58 -0.51 -3.80
CA ALA A 81 1.95 0.50 -4.65
C ALA A 81 2.63 0.61 -6.03
N SER A 82 3.95 0.41 -6.09
CA SER A 82 4.72 0.58 -7.33
C SER A 82 4.39 -0.41 -8.44
N HIS A 83 3.76 -1.54 -8.13
CA HIS A 83 3.40 -2.58 -9.11
C HIS A 83 2.51 -2.09 -10.26
N TRP A 84 1.82 -0.96 -10.08
CA TRP A 84 0.93 -0.39 -11.09
C TRP A 84 1.30 1.05 -11.47
N TRP A 85 2.43 1.55 -10.98
CA TRP A 85 2.94 2.86 -11.37
C TRP A 85 3.54 2.82 -12.78
N ASN A 86 3.49 3.95 -13.48
CA ASN A 86 4.28 4.14 -14.67
C ASN A 86 5.75 4.46 -14.29
N HIS A 87 6.64 4.43 -15.28
CA HIS A 87 8.06 4.65 -15.07
C HIS A 87 8.39 6.02 -14.44
N ASP A 88 7.66 7.07 -14.81
CA ASP A 88 7.89 8.42 -14.27
C ASP A 88 7.58 8.50 -12.78
N VAL A 89 6.44 7.95 -12.36
CA VAL A 89 6.05 7.88 -10.95
C VAL A 89 6.99 6.98 -10.17
N LEU A 90 7.40 5.85 -10.75
CA LEU A 90 8.39 4.95 -10.14
C LEU A 90 9.71 5.67 -9.87
N ALA A 91 10.27 6.34 -10.88
CA ALA A 91 11.51 7.08 -10.75
C ALA A 91 11.40 8.21 -9.73
N ALA A 92 10.28 8.93 -9.69
CA ALA A 92 10.06 10.02 -8.75
C ALA A 92 9.98 9.55 -7.28
N ASN A 93 9.45 8.34 -7.02
CA ASN A 93 9.15 7.87 -5.65
C ASN A 93 10.17 6.85 -5.11
N LEU A 94 10.78 6.03 -5.96
CA LEU A 94 11.65 4.92 -5.54
C LEU A 94 13.10 5.03 -6.00
N ASN A 95 13.50 6.10 -6.69
CA ASN A 95 14.90 6.37 -7.01
C ASN A 95 15.68 6.93 -5.80
N ARG A 96 15.59 6.25 -4.66
CA ARG A 96 16.26 6.61 -3.41
C ARG A 96 16.94 5.40 -2.80
N LYS A 97 18.14 5.59 -2.24
CA LYS A 97 18.83 4.57 -1.46
C LYS A 97 18.34 4.63 -0.02
N ILE A 98 17.94 3.49 0.52
CA ILE A 98 17.61 3.37 1.95
C ILE A 98 18.91 2.98 2.68
N PRO A 99 19.39 3.80 3.63
CA PRO A 99 20.60 3.47 4.37
C PRO A 99 20.37 2.24 5.24
N ALA A 100 21.46 1.49 5.48
CA ALA A 100 21.41 0.34 6.38
C ALA A 100 20.96 0.76 7.79
N PRO A 101 20.24 -0.10 8.53
CA PRO A 101 19.94 0.16 9.93
C PRO A 101 21.20 0.29 10.78
N ALA A 102 21.14 1.02 11.90
CA ALA A 102 22.34 1.33 12.69
C ALA A 102 22.96 0.08 13.34
N SER A 103 22.14 -0.95 13.52
CA SER A 103 22.52 -2.28 13.98
C SER A 103 23.29 -3.13 12.94
N PHE A 104 23.43 -2.66 11.71
CA PHE A 104 24.16 -3.36 10.66
C PHE A 104 25.62 -2.86 10.61
N PRO A 105 26.59 -3.73 10.31
CA PRO A 105 27.99 -3.33 10.16
C PRO A 105 28.13 -2.26 9.07
N ALA A 106 28.94 -1.24 9.35
CA ALA A 106 29.32 -0.26 8.33
C ALA A 106 30.14 -0.95 7.25
N VAL A 107 29.81 -0.66 5.99
CA VAL A 107 30.62 -1.06 4.82
C VAL A 107 31.79 -0.09 4.69
#